data_AF-A0A970TB09-F1
#
_entry.id   AF-A0A970TB09-F1
#
_cell.length_a   1.000
_cell.length_b   1.000
_cell.length_c   1.000
_cell.angle_alpha   90.00
_cell.angle_beta   90.00
_cell.angle_gamma   90.00
#
_symmetry.space_group_name_H-M   'P 1'
#
loop_
_entity.id
_entity.type
_entity.pdbx_description
1 polymer ?
#
loop_
_entity_poly.entity_id
_entity_poly.type
_entity_poly.pdbx_seq_one_letter_code
_entity_poly.pdbx_strand_id
1 'polypeptide(L)'
;MRRCLFLVKLPALCLLTCMVLLSGCARDDEVTRVDGVESLMQDPAADRQISEEEAQAIVARVTDVAPDDVTVMDRAVNGSMVTILAGIPADEKLLPHQAGRPGLEDAPQTEQQVEAVRVRWNVDADALQDVLWSHRLQFAEEEPVTPDEAFETARELKARWFPEVPAEMVLRPPHRLHRPSYVVAWHGKNAGVRTGDEAVAQISAVTGLPIAYSQRVATQRPDPDEIPVTRDEALEAVRALLIAEAIEGAEAASYDAELILSSTMHPAEGPAWIVQAQAGRMRQTIPVDAMTGEALVTLDEREGDDEEADGEAATDPGD
;
A
#
# COMPACT_ATOMS: atom_id res chain seq x y z
N MET A 1 -11.71 -49.38 6.35
CA MET A 1 -12.79 -48.80 5.52
C MET A 1 -13.51 -47.73 6.35
N ARG A 2 -13.64 -46.52 5.79
CA ARG A 2 -14.44 -45.33 6.23
C ARG A 2 -14.01 -44.74 7.59
N ARG A 3 -13.22 -43.66 7.70
CA ARG A 3 -13.40 -42.26 7.20
C ARG A 3 -14.81 -41.72 7.44
N CYS A 4 -14.97 -40.91 8.50
CA CYS A 4 -15.95 -39.83 8.58
C CYS A 4 -15.19 -38.55 8.95
N LEU A 5 -15.33 -37.55 8.07
CA LEU A 5 -14.79 -36.21 8.15
C LEU A 5 -15.41 -35.45 9.33
N PHE A 6 -14.58 -34.77 10.13
CA PHE A 6 -15.00 -33.56 10.81
C PHE A 6 -14.53 -32.37 9.98
N LEU A 7 -15.50 -31.74 9.31
CA LEU A 7 -15.38 -30.39 8.78
C LEU A 7 -15.24 -29.44 9.98
N VAL A 8 -14.04 -28.95 10.25
CA VAL A 8 -13.85 -27.76 11.09
C VAL A 8 -13.71 -26.59 10.15
N LYS A 9 -14.77 -25.78 10.08
CA LYS A 9 -14.76 -24.45 9.45
C LYS A 9 -13.75 -23.58 10.21
N LEU A 10 -12.61 -23.28 9.59
CA LEU A 10 -11.73 -22.18 10.00
C LEU A 10 -12.44 -20.85 9.72
N PRO A 11 -12.50 -19.90 10.68
CA PRO A 11 -13.05 -18.58 10.43
C PRO A 11 -12.11 -17.79 9.53
N ALA A 12 -12.58 -17.45 8.32
CA ALA A 12 -11.95 -16.60 7.32
C ALA A 12 -11.95 -15.11 7.74
N LEU A 13 -11.40 -14.81 8.91
CA LEU A 13 -11.45 -13.47 9.50
C LEU A 13 -10.11 -13.11 10.19
N CYS A 14 -9.03 -12.96 9.42
CA CYS A 14 -7.81 -12.25 9.88
C CYS A 14 -6.76 -11.98 8.78
N LEU A 15 -7.15 -11.87 7.50
CA LEU A 15 -6.21 -11.67 6.39
C LEU A 15 -6.53 -10.42 5.53
N LEU A 16 -7.25 -9.44 6.10
CA LEU A 16 -7.82 -8.35 5.32
C LEU A 16 -7.67 -6.99 6.01
N THR A 17 -6.43 -6.53 6.32
CA THR A 17 -6.18 -5.10 6.64
C THR A 17 -4.71 -4.65 6.57
N CYS A 18 -4.00 -4.89 5.46
CA CYS A 18 -2.73 -4.17 5.16
C CYS A 18 -2.46 -3.91 3.66
N MET A 19 -3.47 -3.99 2.79
CA MET A 19 -3.40 -3.52 1.41
C MET A 19 -4.55 -2.55 1.13
N VAL A 20 -4.40 -1.30 1.55
CA VAL A 20 -5.08 -0.19 0.90
C VAL A 20 -4.02 0.87 0.63
N LEU A 21 -3.37 0.72 -0.52
CA LEU A 21 -2.88 1.78 -1.39
C LEU A 21 -2.41 1.06 -2.68
N LEU A 22 -3.08 1.38 -3.79
CA LEU A 22 -2.85 0.93 -5.18
C LEU A 22 -3.49 -0.41 -5.60
N SER A 23 -4.71 -0.33 -6.15
CA SER A 23 -5.17 -1.09 -7.33
C SER A 23 -6.50 -0.50 -7.81
N GLY A 24 -6.44 0.34 -8.84
CA GLY A 24 -7.56 0.67 -9.71
C GLY A 24 -7.46 -0.15 -11.00
N CYS A 25 -8.59 -0.22 -11.71
CA CYS A 25 -8.85 -0.89 -13.00
C CYS A 25 -9.16 -2.40 -12.87
N ALA A 26 -10.18 -2.97 -13.51
CA ALA A 26 -11.20 -2.49 -14.45
C ALA A 26 -12.37 -3.51 -14.43
N ARG A 27 -13.60 -3.08 -14.77
CA ARG A 27 -14.78 -3.95 -14.93
C ARG A 27 -14.62 -4.83 -16.19
N ASP A 28 -14.97 -6.11 -16.04
CA ASP A 28 -15.28 -7.04 -17.13
C ASP A 28 -16.70 -6.75 -17.63
N ASP A 29 -16.88 -6.60 -18.95
CA ASP A 29 -18.15 -6.85 -19.62
C ASP A 29 -17.88 -7.72 -20.87
N GLU A 30 -18.65 -8.79 -20.99
CA GLU A 30 -18.41 -9.92 -21.88
C GLU A 30 -19.02 -9.72 -23.29
N VAL A 31 -18.21 -10.10 -24.28
CA VAL A 31 -18.55 -10.62 -25.62
C VAL A 31 -19.20 -9.69 -26.66
N THR A 32 -18.39 -9.28 -27.63
CA THR A 32 -18.72 -9.55 -29.04
C THR A 32 -17.51 -10.12 -29.79
N ARG A 33 -17.69 -11.34 -30.27
CA ARG A 33 -16.77 -12.10 -31.11
C ARG A 33 -16.64 -11.43 -32.48
N VAL A 34 -15.44 -10.98 -32.86
CA VAL A 34 -15.07 -10.79 -34.27
C VAL A 34 -13.65 -11.28 -34.46
N ASP A 35 -13.50 -12.28 -35.33
CA ASP A 35 -12.26 -12.92 -35.72
C ASP A 35 -11.28 -11.94 -36.41
N GLY A 36 -10.02 -12.03 -36.01
CA GLY A 36 -8.86 -11.73 -36.87
C GLY A 36 -8.38 -10.29 -36.91
N VAL A 37 -7.32 -9.97 -36.15
CA VAL A 37 -6.03 -9.48 -36.66
C VAL A 37 -4.95 -9.83 -35.61
N GLU A 38 -4.17 -10.88 -35.86
CA GLU A 38 -2.83 -11.01 -35.29
C GLU A 38 -1.96 -9.88 -35.87
N SER A 39 -1.65 -8.85 -35.06
CA SER A 39 -0.44 -8.02 -35.14
C SER A 39 -0.69 -6.68 -34.43
N LEU A 40 0.31 -6.21 -33.68
CA LEU A 40 0.43 -4.93 -32.98
C LEU A 40 -0.08 -4.92 -31.52
N MET A 41 0.72 -5.48 -30.63
CA MET A 41 1.21 -4.82 -29.39
C MET A 41 2.26 -5.76 -28.77
N GLN A 42 3.47 -5.75 -29.32
CA GLN A 42 4.64 -6.19 -28.55
C GLN A 42 4.97 -5.06 -27.58
N ASP A 43 4.50 -5.20 -26.34
CA ASP A 43 4.98 -4.38 -25.24
C ASP A 43 6.45 -4.76 -24.98
N PRO A 44 7.43 -3.87 -25.16
CA PRO A 44 8.84 -4.18 -24.90
C PRO A 44 9.12 -4.50 -23.42
N ALA A 45 8.15 -4.32 -22.51
CA ALA A 45 8.25 -4.74 -21.12
C ALA A 45 7.92 -6.23 -20.88
N ALA A 46 7.30 -6.94 -21.84
CA ALA A 46 6.82 -8.30 -21.63
C ALA A 46 7.94 -9.37 -21.53
N ASP A 47 9.15 -9.06 -22.00
CA ASP A 47 10.25 -10.03 -22.08
C ASP A 47 11.39 -9.79 -21.06
N ARG A 48 11.26 -8.80 -20.17
CA ARG A 48 12.29 -8.59 -19.13
C ARG A 48 12.12 -9.63 -18.03
N GLN A 49 12.80 -10.75 -18.18
CA GLN A 49 12.99 -11.72 -17.10
C GLN A 49 14.25 -11.38 -16.31
N ILE A 50 14.12 -11.29 -14.99
CA ILE A 50 15.29 -11.26 -14.10
C ILE A 50 15.78 -12.70 -13.85
N SER A 51 17.10 -12.86 -13.85
CA SER A 51 17.70 -14.16 -13.53
C SER A 51 17.55 -14.49 -12.05
N GLU A 52 17.71 -15.76 -11.69
CA GLU A 52 17.71 -16.17 -10.28
C GLU A 52 18.89 -15.58 -9.51
N GLU A 53 20.08 -15.55 -10.11
CA GLU A 53 21.29 -14.97 -9.54
C GLU A 53 21.11 -13.46 -9.27
N GLU A 54 20.49 -12.74 -10.19
CA GLU A 54 20.15 -11.32 -10.02
C GLU A 54 19.11 -11.13 -8.89
N ALA A 55 18.09 -12.00 -8.82
CA ALA A 55 17.10 -11.96 -7.74
C ALA A 55 17.75 -12.21 -6.37
N GLN A 56 18.64 -13.21 -6.27
CA GLN A 56 19.41 -13.52 -5.06
C GLN A 56 20.27 -12.34 -4.66
N ALA A 57 20.98 -11.72 -5.60
CA ALA A 57 21.81 -10.55 -5.34
C ALA A 57 21.00 -9.35 -4.83
N ILE A 58 19.81 -9.10 -5.39
CA ILE A 58 18.89 -8.05 -4.90
C ILE A 58 18.46 -8.34 -3.47
N VAL A 59 17.97 -9.55 -3.18
CA VAL A 59 17.51 -9.92 -1.84
C VAL A 59 18.66 -9.86 -0.83
N ALA A 60 19.82 -10.43 -1.17
CA ALA A 60 21.03 -10.39 -0.34
C ALA A 60 21.43 -8.95 0.00
N ARG A 61 21.46 -8.07 -1.00
CA ARG A 61 21.70 -6.63 -0.81
C ARG A 61 20.67 -6.03 0.14
N VAL A 62 19.38 -6.35 -0.01
CA VAL A 62 18.29 -5.80 0.80
C VAL A 62 18.33 -6.27 2.25
N THR A 63 18.65 -7.53 2.49
CA THR A 63 18.55 -8.18 3.80
C THR A 63 19.87 -8.38 4.52
N ASP A 64 21.00 -8.00 3.91
CA ASP A 64 22.35 -8.13 4.46
C ASP A 64 22.80 -9.59 4.71
N VAL A 65 22.25 -10.53 3.95
CA VAL A 65 22.64 -11.94 3.99
C VAL A 65 23.53 -12.29 2.80
N ALA A 66 24.29 -13.38 2.88
CA ALA A 66 25.06 -13.83 1.73
C ALA A 66 24.12 -14.30 0.59
N PRO A 67 24.44 -14.05 -0.69
CA PRO A 67 23.64 -14.54 -1.81
C PRO A 67 23.39 -16.05 -1.78
N ASP A 68 24.38 -16.84 -1.33
CA ASP A 68 24.29 -18.30 -1.20
C ASP A 68 23.27 -18.75 -0.13
N ASP A 69 22.90 -17.87 0.80
CA ASP A 69 21.89 -18.13 1.83
C ASP A 69 20.47 -17.73 1.38
N VAL A 70 20.32 -17.18 0.17
CA VAL A 70 19.02 -16.77 -0.38
C VAL A 70 18.41 -17.86 -1.24
N THR A 71 17.22 -18.33 -0.87
CA THR A 71 16.41 -19.23 -1.69
C THR A 71 15.26 -18.45 -2.34
N VAL A 72 15.33 -18.23 -3.66
CA VAL A 72 14.25 -17.56 -4.41
C VAL A 72 13.07 -18.52 -4.56
N MET A 73 11.89 -18.13 -4.09
CA MET A 73 10.67 -18.93 -4.14
C MET A 73 9.78 -18.54 -5.31
N ASP A 74 9.67 -17.23 -5.58
CA ASP A 74 8.87 -16.68 -6.67
C ASP A 74 9.43 -15.33 -7.13
N ARG A 75 9.19 -14.98 -8.39
CA ARG A 75 9.57 -13.69 -8.98
C ARG A 75 8.60 -13.26 -10.07
N ALA A 76 8.18 -12.00 -10.01
CA ALA A 76 7.28 -11.38 -10.99
C ALA A 76 7.83 -10.03 -11.45
N VAL A 77 7.67 -9.71 -12.74
CA VAL A 77 8.08 -8.44 -13.34
C VAL A 77 6.84 -7.73 -13.91
N ASN A 78 6.70 -6.45 -13.61
CA ASN A 78 5.66 -5.58 -14.16
C ASN A 78 6.30 -4.22 -14.49
N GLY A 79 6.54 -3.97 -15.78
CA GLY A 79 7.29 -2.80 -16.23
C GLY A 79 8.70 -2.76 -15.62
N SER A 80 9.03 -1.65 -14.96
CA SER A 80 10.31 -1.46 -14.26
C SER A 80 10.32 -2.06 -12.84
N MET A 81 9.22 -2.67 -12.39
CA MET A 81 9.09 -3.19 -11.03
C MET A 81 9.24 -4.70 -11.00
N VAL A 82 10.11 -5.18 -10.13
CA VAL A 82 10.31 -6.61 -9.86
C VAL A 82 9.84 -6.90 -8.45
N THR A 83 9.02 -7.92 -8.28
CA THR A 83 8.66 -8.49 -6.97
C THR A 83 9.35 -9.82 -6.80
N ILE A 84 10.07 -10.01 -5.70
CA ILE A 84 10.78 -11.23 -5.36
C ILE A 84 10.27 -11.74 -4.01
N LEU A 85 9.88 -13.01 -3.95
CA LEU A 85 9.64 -13.73 -2.70
C LEU A 85 10.81 -14.69 -2.49
N ALA A 86 11.45 -14.61 -1.33
CA ALA A 86 12.58 -15.44 -0.99
C ALA A 86 12.56 -15.91 0.47
N GLY A 87 13.21 -17.04 0.72
CA GLY A 87 13.60 -17.48 2.06
C GLY A 87 15.03 -17.04 2.36
N ILE A 88 15.28 -16.54 3.57
CA ILE A 88 16.60 -16.19 4.11
C ILE A 88 16.76 -16.83 5.50
N PRO A 89 17.98 -16.98 6.04
CA PRO A 89 18.16 -17.41 7.42
C PRO A 89 17.43 -16.47 8.38
N ALA A 90 16.69 -17.05 9.31
CA ALA A 90 15.97 -16.33 10.34
C ALA A 90 16.93 -15.57 11.25
N ASP A 91 16.59 -14.32 11.54
CA ASP A 91 17.30 -13.52 12.53
C ASP A 91 17.24 -14.19 13.93
N GLU A 92 18.37 -14.19 14.65
CA GLU A 92 18.49 -14.81 15.97
C GLU A 92 17.57 -14.20 17.03
N LYS A 93 17.11 -12.96 16.82
CA LYS A 93 16.16 -12.28 17.71
C LYS A 93 14.72 -12.74 17.51
N LEU A 94 14.41 -13.51 16.46
CA LEU A 94 13.07 -14.05 16.25
C LEU A 94 12.70 -15.03 17.36
N LEU A 95 11.48 -14.89 17.90
CA LEU A 95 10.97 -15.81 18.91
C LEU A 95 10.73 -17.21 18.32
N PRO A 96 11.28 -18.29 18.94
CA PRO A 96 11.29 -19.64 18.36
C PRO A 96 9.91 -20.30 18.11
N HIS A 97 8.85 -19.79 18.73
CA HIS A 97 7.53 -20.46 18.82
C HIS A 97 6.42 -19.73 18.05
N GLN A 98 6.75 -18.72 17.25
CA GLN A 98 5.79 -18.01 16.38
C GLN A 98 6.20 -17.99 14.90
N ALA A 99 7.37 -18.52 14.55
CA ALA A 99 7.72 -18.89 13.18
C ALA A 99 7.14 -20.29 12.87
N GLY A 100 5.81 -20.38 12.73
CA GLY A 100 5.12 -21.63 12.41
C GLY A 100 5.37 -22.06 10.97
N ARG A 101 6.05 -23.20 10.79
CA ARG A 101 6.23 -23.87 9.48
C ARG A 101 4.87 -24.27 8.88
N PRO A 102 4.63 -24.06 7.59
CA PRO A 102 3.63 -24.86 6.89
C PRO A 102 4.14 -26.31 6.75
N GLY A 103 3.66 -27.20 7.63
CA GLY A 103 3.43 -28.60 7.28
C GLY A 103 4.57 -29.62 7.30
N LEU A 104 5.53 -29.56 8.23
CA LEU A 104 6.48 -30.66 8.44
C LEU A 104 6.59 -31.02 9.93
N GLU A 105 5.78 -32.00 10.35
CA GLU A 105 5.98 -32.76 11.58
C GLU A 105 7.18 -33.70 11.34
N ASP A 106 8.18 -33.68 12.23
CA ASP A 106 9.37 -34.57 12.25
C ASP A 106 10.68 -34.14 11.54
N ALA A 107 10.98 -32.84 11.46
CA ALA A 107 12.32 -32.42 11.03
C ALA A 107 13.31 -32.27 12.21
N PRO A 108 14.54 -32.82 12.11
CA PRO A 108 15.55 -32.74 13.16
C PRO A 108 15.96 -31.28 13.46
N GLN A 109 16.27 -31.00 14.73
CA GLN A 109 16.60 -29.68 15.32
C GLN A 109 17.86 -28.98 14.76
N THR A 110 18.36 -29.38 13.59
CA THR A 110 19.51 -28.78 12.90
C THR A 110 19.13 -28.04 11.61
N GLU A 111 17.84 -27.94 11.28
CA GLU A 111 17.39 -27.13 10.14
C GLU A 111 17.38 -25.65 10.53
N GLN A 112 18.28 -24.88 9.92
CA GLN A 112 18.30 -23.42 9.91
C GLN A 112 16.86 -22.88 9.84
N GLN A 113 16.42 -22.12 10.84
CA GLN A 113 15.14 -21.43 10.71
C GLN A 113 15.24 -20.48 9.51
N VAL A 114 14.23 -20.49 8.65
CA VAL A 114 14.15 -19.63 7.47
C VAL A 114 13.02 -18.64 7.69
N GLU A 115 13.24 -17.36 7.37
CA GLU A 115 12.18 -16.38 7.28
C GLU A 115 11.87 -15.96 5.84
N ALA A 116 10.59 -15.69 5.57
CA ALA A 116 10.13 -15.26 4.25
C ALA A 116 10.23 -13.74 4.13
N VAL A 117 10.90 -13.29 3.07
CA VAL A 117 11.03 -11.88 2.70
C VAL A 117 10.42 -11.63 1.34
N ARG A 118 9.61 -10.57 1.23
CA ARG A 118 9.13 -10.03 -0.04
C ARG A 118 9.86 -8.73 -0.31
N VAL A 119 10.45 -8.59 -1.48
CA VAL A 119 11.14 -7.38 -1.94
C VAL A 119 10.46 -6.88 -3.20
N ARG A 120 10.16 -5.58 -3.29
CA ARG A 120 9.89 -4.91 -4.56
C ARG A 120 11.02 -3.95 -4.90
N TRP A 121 11.58 -4.14 -6.08
CA TRP A 121 12.73 -3.42 -6.59
C TRP A 121 12.38 -2.72 -7.89
N ASN A 122 12.75 -1.46 -8.03
CA ASN A 122 12.71 -0.75 -9.29
C ASN A 122 14.04 -0.98 -10.02
N VAL A 123 14.02 -1.73 -11.11
CA VAL A 123 15.24 -2.08 -11.86
C VAL A 123 15.82 -0.92 -12.67
N ASP A 124 15.00 0.05 -13.07
CA ASP A 124 15.47 1.19 -13.86
C ASP A 124 16.10 2.26 -12.96
N ALA A 125 15.56 2.45 -11.76
CA ALA A 125 16.12 3.34 -10.75
C ALA A 125 17.23 2.68 -9.90
N ASP A 126 17.45 1.37 -10.06
CA ASP A 126 18.22 0.51 -9.14
C ASP A 126 17.95 0.88 -7.68
N ALA A 127 16.67 0.86 -7.29
CA ALA A 127 16.24 1.29 -5.97
C ALA A 127 15.20 0.35 -5.35
N LEU A 128 15.27 0.21 -4.03
CA LEU A 128 14.24 -0.49 -3.25
C LEU A 128 12.94 0.30 -3.32
N GLN A 129 11.80 -0.34 -3.55
CA GLN A 129 10.50 0.30 -3.38
C GLN A 129 9.87 -0.13 -2.05
N ASP A 130 9.89 -1.44 -1.79
CA ASP A 130 9.42 -2.00 -0.52
C ASP A 130 10.13 -3.31 -0.16
N VAL A 131 10.16 -3.61 1.12
CA VAL A 131 10.56 -4.89 1.69
C VAL A 131 9.66 -5.23 2.88
N LEU A 132 9.28 -6.50 2.98
CA LEU A 132 8.46 -7.06 4.06
C LEU A 132 9.07 -8.37 4.55
N TRP A 133 9.32 -8.44 5.85
CA TRP A 133 9.71 -9.67 6.56
C TRP A 133 8.49 -10.23 7.30
N SER A 134 7.79 -11.16 6.67
CA SER A 134 6.46 -11.61 7.10
C SER A 134 6.45 -12.23 8.50
N HIS A 135 7.55 -12.84 8.95
CA HIS A 135 7.63 -13.53 10.24
C HIS A 135 8.05 -12.61 11.41
N ARG A 136 8.43 -11.36 11.15
CA ARG A 136 8.91 -10.43 12.19
C ARG A 136 7.79 -9.72 12.94
N LEU A 137 6.55 -9.80 12.45
CA LEU A 137 5.37 -9.41 13.21
C LEU A 137 5.05 -10.51 14.23
N GLN A 138 5.64 -10.39 15.42
CA GLN A 138 5.49 -11.35 16.52
C GLN A 138 4.75 -10.70 17.69
N PHE A 139 3.93 -11.48 18.39
CA PHE A 139 3.13 -11.03 19.53
C PHE A 139 3.70 -11.60 20.82
N ALA A 140 3.98 -10.74 21.79
CA ALA A 140 4.46 -11.14 23.10
C ALA A 140 3.74 -10.34 24.19
N GLU A 141 3.72 -10.89 25.41
CA GLU A 141 3.18 -10.18 26.58
C GLU A 141 4.01 -8.93 26.91
N GLU A 142 5.32 -9.03 26.71
CA GLU A 142 6.27 -7.93 26.90
C GLU A 142 6.70 -7.35 25.55
N GLU A 143 6.78 -6.03 25.51
CA GLU A 143 7.24 -5.25 24.35
C GLU A 143 8.43 -4.41 24.81
N PRO A 144 9.63 -5.01 24.98
CA PRO A 144 10.77 -4.37 25.64
C PRO A 144 11.40 -3.24 24.82
N VAL A 145 11.14 -3.18 23.52
CA VAL A 145 11.72 -2.19 22.61
C VAL A 145 11.09 -0.84 22.87
N THR A 146 11.95 0.15 23.10
CA THR A 146 11.54 1.53 23.31
C THR A 146 11.26 2.25 21.98
N PRO A 147 10.50 3.36 21.99
CA PRO A 147 10.32 4.19 20.80
C PRO A 147 11.64 4.69 20.19
N ASP A 148 12.64 5.00 21.03
CA ASP A 148 13.94 5.51 20.59
C ASP A 148 14.77 4.43 19.87
N GLU A 149 14.79 3.20 20.40
CA GLU A 149 15.44 2.06 19.73
C GLU A 149 14.79 1.73 18.38
N ALA A 150 13.46 1.80 18.32
CA ALA A 150 12.74 1.64 17.07
C ALA A 150 13.05 2.78 16.08
N PHE A 151 13.16 4.01 16.57
CA PHE A 151 13.54 5.16 15.75
C PHE A 151 14.93 5.03 15.16
N GLU A 152 15.93 4.61 15.94
CA GLU A 152 17.29 4.40 15.45
C GLU A 152 17.35 3.32 14.37
N THR A 153 16.65 2.19 14.57
CA THR A 153 16.55 1.13 13.55
C THR A 153 15.92 1.66 12.26
N ALA A 154 14.83 2.43 12.38
CA ALA A 154 14.18 3.04 11.23
C ALA A 154 15.08 4.06 10.51
N ARG A 155 15.89 4.82 11.26
CA ARG A 155 16.85 5.80 10.73
C ARG A 155 17.95 5.12 9.93
N GLU A 156 18.46 3.98 10.40
CA GLU A 156 19.44 3.17 9.69
C GLU A 156 18.89 2.63 8.36
N LEU A 157 17.65 2.11 8.37
CA LEU A 157 16.98 1.68 7.14
C LEU A 157 16.83 2.83 6.14
N LYS A 158 16.39 4.01 6.59
CA LYS A 158 16.28 5.19 5.73
C LYS A 158 17.65 5.60 5.17
N ALA A 159 18.69 5.61 5.99
CA ALA A 159 20.03 5.99 5.54
C ALA A 159 20.60 4.99 4.52
N ARG A 160 20.23 3.71 4.62
CA ARG A 160 20.63 2.65 3.69
C ARG A 160 19.90 2.73 2.35
N TRP A 161 18.59 2.94 2.37
CA TRP A 161 17.73 2.73 1.19
C TRP A 161 17.18 4.00 0.55
N PHE A 162 17.00 5.07 1.33
CA PHE A 162 16.42 6.29 0.80
C PHE A 162 17.48 7.11 0.06
N PRO A 163 17.30 7.41 -1.23
CA PRO A 163 18.28 8.17 -1.99
C PRO A 163 18.35 9.63 -1.50
N GLU A 164 19.44 10.30 -1.83
CA GLU A 164 19.54 11.74 -1.67
C GLU A 164 18.58 12.44 -2.63
N VAL A 165 17.73 13.31 -2.08
CA VAL A 165 16.73 14.08 -2.83
C VAL A 165 16.87 15.56 -2.47
N PRO A 166 16.49 16.50 -3.37
CA PRO A 166 16.58 17.94 -3.10
C PRO A 166 15.51 18.45 -2.12
N ALA A 167 14.76 17.56 -1.48
CA ALA A 167 13.69 17.88 -0.54
C ALA A 167 14.15 17.65 0.91
N GLU A 168 13.68 18.49 1.84
CA GLU A 168 13.88 18.26 3.25
C GLU A 168 12.98 17.10 3.71
N MET A 169 13.57 16.01 4.22
CA MET A 169 12.81 14.88 4.76
C MET A 169 12.44 15.12 6.22
N VAL A 170 11.19 15.53 6.46
CA VAL A 170 10.68 15.84 7.80
C VAL A 170 10.13 14.58 8.47
N LEU A 171 10.61 14.30 9.69
CA LEU A 171 10.14 13.20 10.52
C LEU A 171 8.69 13.43 10.97
N ARG A 172 7.84 12.41 10.81
CA ARG A 172 6.59 12.27 11.56
C ARG A 172 6.87 11.56 12.88
N PRO A 173 6.35 12.04 14.02
CA PRO A 173 6.57 11.41 15.30
C PRO A 173 6.26 9.89 15.26
N PRO A 174 7.15 9.05 15.82
CA PRO A 174 6.90 7.63 15.94
C PRO A 174 5.57 7.39 16.65
N HIS A 175 4.72 6.55 16.10
CA HIS A 175 3.46 6.19 16.73
C HIS A 175 3.20 4.69 16.59
N ARG A 176 2.43 4.17 17.53
CA ARG A 176 1.96 2.78 17.51
C ARG A 176 0.61 2.76 16.81
N LEU A 177 0.60 2.45 15.51
CA LEU A 177 -0.66 2.30 14.76
C LEU A 177 -1.44 1.08 15.28
N HIS A 178 -0.73 -0.04 15.45
CA HIS A 178 -1.22 -1.26 16.07
C HIS A 178 -0.09 -1.93 16.87
N ARG A 179 -0.40 -2.43 18.08
CA ARG A 179 0.53 -3.29 18.81
C ARG A 179 0.72 -4.59 18.03
N PRO A 180 1.94 -5.15 17.99
CA PRO A 180 3.14 -4.76 18.74
C PRO A 180 4.20 -4.14 17.80
N SER A 181 3.89 -3.03 17.14
CA SER A 181 4.85 -2.37 16.23
C SER A 181 4.88 -0.85 16.39
N TYR A 182 6.04 -0.28 16.09
CA TYR A 182 6.26 1.14 15.90
C TYR A 182 6.27 1.47 14.42
N VAL A 183 5.62 2.56 14.05
CA VAL A 183 5.69 3.14 12.70
C VAL A 183 6.43 4.46 12.78
N VAL A 184 7.48 4.57 11.96
CA VAL A 184 8.29 5.78 11.79
C VAL A 184 8.21 6.18 10.33
N ALA A 185 7.85 7.43 10.07
CA ALA A 185 7.64 7.91 8.70
C ALA A 185 8.31 9.26 8.48
N TRP A 186 8.81 9.49 7.28
CA TRP A 186 9.33 10.76 6.81
C TRP A 186 8.56 11.18 5.57
N HIS A 187 8.34 12.48 5.40
CA HIS A 187 7.81 13.05 4.17
C HIS A 187 8.71 14.19 3.70
N GLY A 188 8.89 14.30 2.39
CA GLY A 188 9.62 15.41 1.81
C GLY A 188 8.79 16.69 1.85
N LYS A 189 9.47 17.79 2.12
CA LYS A 189 8.95 19.15 2.01
C LYS A 189 9.83 20.01 1.12
N ASN A 190 9.18 20.89 0.38
CA ASN A 190 9.80 22.01 -0.33
C ASN A 190 9.00 23.28 0.01
N ALA A 191 9.67 24.30 0.54
CA ALA A 191 9.03 25.54 1.01
C ALA A 191 7.80 25.31 1.92
N GLY A 192 7.82 24.26 2.75
CA GLY A 192 6.71 23.91 3.65
C GLY A 192 5.59 23.05 3.02
N VAL A 193 5.58 22.88 1.70
CA VAL A 193 4.62 22.06 0.93
C VAL A 193 5.14 20.63 0.78
N ARG A 194 4.25 19.62 0.79
CA ARG A 194 4.65 18.22 0.62
C ARG A 194 5.09 17.93 -0.81
N THR A 195 6.25 17.30 -0.96
CA THR A 195 6.77 16.94 -2.29
C THR A 195 6.18 15.66 -2.85
N GLY A 196 5.71 14.77 -1.96
CA GLY A 196 5.32 13.39 -2.30
C GLY A 196 6.43 12.36 -2.05
N ASP A 197 7.65 12.81 -1.75
CA ASP A 197 8.70 11.94 -1.23
C ASP A 197 8.26 11.36 0.13
N GLU A 198 8.41 10.06 0.33
CA GLU A 198 8.01 9.37 1.55
C GLU A 198 8.94 8.20 1.84
N ALA A 199 9.23 8.00 3.13
CA ALA A 199 9.85 6.78 3.62
C ALA A 199 9.11 6.33 4.87
N VAL A 200 8.80 5.05 4.98
CA VAL A 200 8.10 4.48 6.13
C VAL A 200 8.82 3.20 6.56
N ALA A 201 9.10 3.10 7.85
CA ALA A 201 9.62 1.90 8.47
C ALA A 201 8.66 1.43 9.56
N GLN A 202 8.43 0.12 9.59
CA GLN A 202 7.70 -0.55 10.66
C GLN A 202 8.67 -1.44 11.42
N ILE A 203 8.78 -1.22 12.73
CA ILE A 203 9.72 -1.92 13.61
C ILE A 203 8.96 -2.71 14.67
N SER A 204 9.37 -3.94 14.91
CA SER A 204 8.80 -4.79 15.97
C SER A 204 9.06 -4.19 17.34
N ALA A 205 8.00 -4.01 18.13
CA ALA A 205 8.11 -3.61 19.54
C ALA A 205 8.57 -4.76 20.45
N VAL A 206 8.63 -5.99 19.91
CA VAL A 206 9.06 -7.20 20.64
C VAL A 206 10.55 -7.46 20.44
N THR A 207 11.00 -7.45 19.18
CA THR A 207 12.36 -7.88 18.81
C THR A 207 13.27 -6.75 18.35
N GLY A 208 12.69 -5.58 18.03
CA GLY A 208 13.42 -4.43 17.49
C GLY A 208 13.78 -4.61 16.01
N LEU A 209 13.42 -5.73 15.39
CA LEU A 209 13.71 -6.01 14.00
C LEU A 209 12.77 -5.24 13.06
N PRO A 210 13.23 -4.87 11.87
CA PRO A 210 12.37 -4.26 10.87
C PRO A 210 11.38 -5.31 10.33
N ILE A 211 10.09 -4.97 10.38
CA ILE A 211 8.99 -5.76 9.82
C ILE A 211 8.78 -5.37 8.37
N ALA A 212 8.79 -4.06 8.07
CA ALA A 212 8.64 -3.56 6.73
C ALA A 212 9.39 -2.24 6.55
N TYR A 213 9.84 -1.98 5.33
CA TYR A 213 10.30 -0.67 4.90
C TYR A 213 9.72 -0.39 3.51
N SER A 214 9.19 0.80 3.31
CA SER A 214 8.73 1.26 2.01
C SER A 214 9.18 2.69 1.76
N GLN A 215 9.37 3.02 0.49
CA GLN A 215 9.68 4.38 0.08
C GLN A 215 8.95 4.76 -1.19
N ARG A 216 8.85 6.07 -1.40
CA ARG A 216 8.47 6.69 -2.66
C ARG A 216 9.34 7.91 -2.85
N VAL A 217 9.92 8.02 -4.03
CA VAL A 217 10.66 9.22 -4.46
C VAL A 217 9.82 9.86 -5.56
N ALA A 218 9.43 11.12 -5.34
CA ALA A 218 8.63 11.85 -6.31
C ALA A 218 9.38 11.98 -7.64
N THR A 219 8.70 11.67 -8.74
CA THR A 219 9.25 11.79 -10.09
C THR A 219 9.36 13.25 -10.52
N GLN A 220 8.43 14.09 -10.06
CA GLN A 220 8.37 15.53 -10.34
C GLN A 220 8.22 16.33 -9.04
N ARG A 221 8.80 17.53 -9.03
CA ARG A 221 8.75 18.48 -7.91
C ARG A 221 8.64 19.91 -8.47
N PRO A 222 7.50 20.27 -9.08
CA PRO A 222 7.28 21.65 -9.52
C PRO A 222 7.49 22.62 -8.34
N ASP A 223 7.87 23.85 -8.64
CA ASP A 223 7.96 24.87 -7.60
C ASP A 223 6.54 25.15 -7.05
N PRO A 224 6.32 25.16 -5.72
CA PRO A 224 5.03 25.52 -5.15
C PRO A 224 4.45 26.84 -5.68
N ASP A 225 5.30 27.82 -6.03
CA ASP A 225 4.87 29.12 -6.55
C ASP A 225 4.36 29.04 -8.01
N GLU A 226 4.63 27.93 -8.72
CA GLU A 226 4.15 27.68 -10.08
C GLU A 226 2.77 27.00 -10.11
N ILE A 227 2.19 26.68 -8.96
CA ILE A 227 0.88 26.03 -8.85
C ILE A 227 -0.24 27.06 -9.02
N PRO A 228 -1.02 27.02 -10.12
CA PRO A 228 -2.00 28.06 -10.44
C PRO A 228 -3.27 27.96 -9.60
N VAL A 229 -3.70 26.75 -9.22
CA VAL A 229 -4.93 26.53 -8.46
C VAL A 229 -4.66 26.77 -6.98
N THR A 230 -5.43 27.67 -6.40
CA THR A 230 -5.34 27.99 -4.98
C THR A 230 -6.05 26.96 -4.11
N ARG A 231 -5.74 26.98 -2.80
CA ARG A 231 -6.43 26.14 -1.82
C ARG A 231 -7.94 26.33 -1.85
N ASP A 232 -8.41 27.58 -1.90
CA ASP A 232 -9.83 27.89 -1.82
C ASP A 232 -10.58 27.45 -3.09
N GLU A 233 -9.98 27.59 -4.27
CA GLU A 233 -10.56 27.07 -5.52
C GLU A 233 -10.71 25.53 -5.48
N ALA A 234 -9.71 24.81 -4.97
CA ALA A 234 -9.80 23.36 -4.81
C ALA A 234 -10.89 22.94 -3.81
N LEU A 235 -11.03 23.68 -2.70
CA LEU A 235 -12.09 23.45 -1.72
C LEU A 235 -13.48 23.69 -2.33
N GLU A 236 -13.64 24.76 -3.11
CA GLU A 236 -14.88 25.09 -3.81
C GLU A 236 -15.24 24.04 -4.86
N ALA A 237 -14.26 23.57 -5.64
CA ALA A 237 -14.47 22.51 -6.63
C ALA A 237 -15.04 21.23 -6.00
N VAL A 238 -14.46 20.79 -4.88
CA VAL A 238 -14.93 19.58 -4.18
C VAL A 238 -16.28 19.81 -3.48
N ARG A 239 -16.51 20.99 -2.90
CA ARG A 239 -17.82 21.33 -2.33
C ARG A 239 -18.90 21.31 -3.41
N ALA A 240 -18.65 21.93 -4.56
CA ALA A 240 -19.58 21.96 -5.68
C ALA A 240 -19.88 20.56 -6.21
N LEU A 241 -18.85 19.71 -6.37
CA LEU A 241 -19.01 18.30 -6.76
C LEU A 241 -19.91 17.54 -5.78
N LEU A 242 -19.60 17.58 -4.49
CA LEU A 242 -20.38 16.83 -3.48
C LEU A 242 -21.83 17.30 -3.37
N ILE A 243 -22.10 18.60 -3.57
CA ILE A 243 -23.47 19.14 -3.59
C ILE A 243 -24.19 18.71 -4.87
N ALA A 244 -23.53 18.75 -6.03
CA ALA A 244 -24.09 18.32 -7.31
C ALA A 244 -24.47 16.83 -7.29
N GLU A 245 -23.65 15.99 -6.66
CA GLU A 245 -23.90 14.57 -6.44
C GLU A 245 -24.87 14.27 -5.28
N ALA A 246 -25.51 15.31 -4.71
CA ALA A 246 -26.46 15.22 -3.61
C ALA A 246 -25.94 14.37 -2.43
N ILE A 247 -24.64 14.46 -2.12
CA ILE A 247 -24.05 13.71 -1.01
C ILE A 247 -24.56 14.28 0.31
N GLU A 248 -25.19 13.41 1.11
CA GLU A 248 -25.76 13.79 2.39
C GLU A 248 -24.70 14.41 3.32
N GLY A 249 -24.99 15.59 3.85
CA GLY A 249 -24.10 16.31 4.77
C GLY A 249 -23.03 17.18 4.09
N ALA A 250 -22.94 17.20 2.75
CA ALA A 250 -21.96 18.01 2.02
C ALA A 250 -22.01 19.50 2.39
N GLU A 251 -23.20 20.11 2.43
CA GLU A 251 -23.34 21.55 2.72
C GLU A 251 -22.77 21.92 4.10
N ALA A 252 -22.99 21.07 5.10
CA ALA A 252 -22.58 21.26 6.49
C ALA A 252 -21.18 20.70 6.79
N ALA A 253 -20.48 20.15 5.80
CA ALA A 253 -19.19 19.52 6.01
C ALA A 253 -18.08 20.53 6.33
N SER A 254 -17.15 20.10 7.17
CA SER A 254 -15.84 20.74 7.26
C SER A 254 -14.98 20.26 6.10
N TYR A 255 -14.18 21.18 5.55
CA TYR A 255 -13.25 20.88 4.47
C TYR A 255 -11.85 21.35 4.84
N ASP A 256 -10.87 20.52 4.53
CA ASP A 256 -9.44 20.87 4.59
C ASP A 256 -8.74 20.41 3.32
N ALA A 257 -7.66 21.08 2.96
CA ALA A 257 -6.92 20.80 1.73
C ALA A 257 -5.42 20.93 1.98
N GLU A 258 -4.68 19.90 1.57
CA GLU A 258 -3.21 19.84 1.60
C GLU A 258 -2.68 19.70 0.17
N LEU A 259 -1.75 20.58 -0.22
CA LEU A 259 -1.05 20.47 -1.51
C LEU A 259 0.07 19.42 -1.42
N ILE A 260 0.08 18.50 -2.38
CA ILE A 260 1.15 17.53 -2.60
C ILE A 260 1.65 17.67 -4.04
N LEU A 261 2.92 18.03 -4.23
CA LEU A 261 3.50 18.36 -5.54
C LEU A 261 3.62 17.15 -6.49
N SER A 262 3.64 15.94 -5.94
CA SER A 262 3.54 14.70 -6.70
C SER A 262 2.73 13.71 -5.88
N SER A 263 1.45 13.54 -6.23
CA SER A 263 0.52 12.70 -5.49
C SER A 263 0.25 11.38 -6.20
N THR A 264 0.23 10.27 -5.46
CA THR A 264 -0.21 8.96 -5.99
C THR A 264 -1.71 8.91 -6.29
N MET A 265 -2.49 9.90 -5.81
CA MET A 265 -3.90 10.06 -6.15
C MET A 265 -4.11 10.82 -7.48
N HIS A 266 -3.03 11.33 -8.08
CA HIS A 266 -3.05 11.94 -9.40
C HIS A 266 -2.66 10.88 -10.46
N PRO A 267 -3.41 10.70 -11.55
CA PRO A 267 -3.12 9.64 -12.55
C PRO A 267 -1.71 9.71 -13.15
N ALA A 268 -1.20 10.92 -13.39
CA ALA A 268 0.17 11.17 -13.86
C ALA A 268 1.20 11.42 -12.74
N GLU A 269 0.85 11.16 -11.48
CA GLU A 269 1.67 11.51 -10.30
C GLU A 269 2.07 13.00 -10.21
N GLY A 270 1.22 13.89 -10.73
CA GLY A 270 1.40 15.33 -10.72
C GLY A 270 0.99 16.02 -9.41
N PRO A 271 1.06 17.35 -9.36
CA PRO A 271 0.66 18.13 -8.20
C PRO A 271 -0.86 18.08 -7.99
N ALA A 272 -1.29 17.82 -6.78
CA ALA A 272 -2.71 17.73 -6.43
C ALA A 272 -3.00 18.34 -5.06
N TRP A 273 -4.16 18.98 -4.96
CA TRP A 273 -4.79 19.32 -3.69
C TRP A 273 -5.56 18.10 -3.18
N ILE A 274 -5.18 17.59 -2.02
CA ILE A 274 -5.90 16.50 -1.36
C ILE A 274 -6.94 17.12 -0.44
N VAL A 275 -8.19 17.15 -0.90
CA VAL A 275 -9.29 17.74 -0.14
C VAL A 275 -9.98 16.67 0.70
N GLN A 276 -10.07 16.90 1.99
CA GLN A 276 -10.82 16.07 2.93
C GLN A 276 -12.11 16.76 3.30
N ALA A 277 -13.25 16.10 3.06
CA ALA A 277 -14.58 16.57 3.46
C ALA A 277 -15.15 15.66 4.55
N GLN A 278 -15.66 16.25 5.64
CA GLN A 278 -16.17 15.51 6.79
C GLN A 278 -17.49 16.09 7.31
N ALA A 279 -18.53 15.25 7.43
CA ALA A 279 -19.80 15.60 8.07
C ALA A 279 -20.45 14.37 8.70
N GLY A 280 -20.57 14.32 10.03
CA GLY A 280 -21.17 13.18 10.72
C GLY A 280 -20.43 11.87 10.40
N ARG A 281 -21.08 10.98 9.62
CA ARG A 281 -20.48 9.72 9.12
C ARG A 281 -19.81 9.85 7.75
N MET A 282 -20.05 10.93 7.02
CA MET A 282 -19.42 11.20 5.74
C MET A 282 -17.94 11.53 5.95
N ARG A 283 -17.06 10.78 5.27
CA ARG A 283 -15.63 11.09 5.16
C ARG A 283 -15.19 10.80 3.74
N GLN A 284 -14.93 11.87 2.98
CA GLN A 284 -14.48 11.80 1.59
C GLN A 284 -13.07 12.38 1.49
N THR A 285 -12.23 11.81 0.64
CA THR A 285 -10.93 12.36 0.27
C THR A 285 -10.88 12.43 -1.25
N ILE A 286 -10.92 13.65 -1.77
CA ILE A 286 -11.05 13.91 -3.21
C ILE A 286 -9.81 14.70 -3.66
N PRO A 287 -8.96 14.10 -4.51
CA PRO A 287 -7.87 14.82 -5.16
C PRO A 287 -8.40 15.79 -6.21
N VAL A 288 -7.83 16.99 -6.25
CA VAL A 288 -8.04 17.99 -7.31
C VAL A 288 -6.69 18.24 -7.97
N ASP A 289 -6.64 18.19 -9.29
CA ASP A 289 -5.44 18.56 -10.05
C ASP A 289 -5.10 20.02 -9.78
N ALA A 290 -3.89 20.26 -9.24
CA ALA A 290 -3.47 21.58 -8.83
C ALA A 290 -3.07 22.49 -10.01
N MET A 291 -3.01 21.94 -11.23
CA MET A 291 -2.75 22.68 -12.47
C MET A 291 -4.05 23.11 -13.16
N THR A 292 -5.10 22.30 -13.10
CA THR A 292 -6.34 22.52 -13.86
C THR A 292 -7.56 22.86 -13.00
N GLY A 293 -7.56 22.47 -11.73
CA GLY A 293 -8.68 22.63 -10.80
C GLY A 293 -9.74 21.54 -10.92
N GLU A 294 -9.49 20.52 -11.75
CA GLU A 294 -10.42 19.41 -11.97
C GLU A 294 -10.34 18.38 -10.83
N ALA A 295 -11.49 17.95 -10.32
CA ALA A 295 -11.56 16.85 -9.37
C ALA A 295 -11.24 15.52 -10.09
N LEU A 296 -10.27 14.77 -9.58
CA LEU A 296 -9.72 13.57 -10.23
C LEU A 296 -10.48 12.28 -9.86
N VAL A 297 -11.75 12.40 -9.46
CA VAL A 297 -12.61 11.28 -9.09
C VAL A 297 -13.92 11.39 -9.84
N THR A 298 -14.30 10.30 -10.51
CA THR A 298 -15.70 10.05 -10.85
C THR A 298 -16.36 9.36 -9.67
N LEU A 299 -17.27 10.06 -8.98
CA LEU A 299 -18.15 9.45 -8.00
C LEU A 299 -19.14 8.60 -8.82
N ASP A 300 -19.00 7.27 -8.81
CA ASP A 300 -19.85 6.37 -9.59
C ASP A 300 -21.33 6.66 -9.26
N GLU A 301 -22.14 6.81 -10.31
CA GLU A 301 -23.59 6.99 -10.21
C GLU A 301 -24.15 5.86 -9.33
N ARG A 302 -24.87 6.21 -8.27
CA ARG A 302 -25.66 5.22 -7.52
C ARG A 302 -26.50 4.44 -8.53
N GLU A 303 -26.18 3.17 -8.75
CA GLU A 303 -27.17 2.19 -9.15
C GLU A 303 -28.29 2.30 -8.13
N GLY A 304 -29.38 2.95 -8.54
CA GLY A 304 -30.63 2.92 -7.83
C GLY A 304 -31.03 1.45 -7.78
N ASP A 305 -30.90 0.85 -6.60
CA ASP A 305 -31.83 -0.19 -6.19
C ASP A 305 -33.21 0.49 -6.24
N ASP A 306 -33.85 0.44 -7.41
CA ASP A 306 -35.25 0.76 -7.58
C ASP A 306 -36.01 -0.16 -6.63
N GLU A 307 -36.53 0.45 -5.56
CA GLU A 307 -37.66 -0.06 -4.81
C GLU A 307 -38.74 -0.45 -5.83
N GLU A 308 -38.89 -1.76 -6.09
CA GLU A 308 -40.16 -2.28 -6.58
C GLU A 308 -41.20 -1.97 -5.50
N ALA A 309 -41.89 -0.87 -5.74
CA ALA A 309 -43.10 -0.46 -5.05
C ALA A 309 -44.17 -1.52 -5.30
N ASP A 310 -44.32 -2.46 -4.36
CA ASP A 310 -45.51 -3.28 -4.22
C ASP A 310 -46.69 -2.39 -3.80
N GLY A 311 -47.34 -1.83 -4.82
CA GLY A 311 -48.59 -1.11 -4.71
C GLY A 311 -49.63 -1.74 -5.63
N GLU A 312 -50.36 -2.74 -5.16
CA GLU A 312 -51.75 -2.91 -5.58
C GLU A 312 -52.64 -3.39 -4.42
N ALA A 313 -53.45 -2.44 -3.93
CA ALA A 313 -54.52 -2.65 -2.99
C ALA A 313 -55.85 -2.77 -3.74
N ALA A 314 -56.67 -3.77 -3.39
CA ALA A 314 -58.15 -3.76 -3.47
C ALA A 314 -58.68 -5.10 -2.91
N THR A 315 -59.29 -5.13 -1.70
CA THR A 315 -60.76 -5.21 -1.42
C THR A 315 -61.44 -6.46 -2.04
N ASP A 316 -62.25 -7.29 -1.37
CA ASP A 316 -63.30 -7.07 -0.35
C ASP A 316 -63.75 -8.45 0.27
N PRO A 317 -64.95 -8.69 0.88
CA PRO A 317 -65.09 -9.09 2.28
C PRO A 317 -65.77 -10.48 2.51
N GLY A 318 -65.76 -10.95 3.76
CA GLY A 318 -66.85 -11.73 4.39
C GLY A 318 -67.28 -13.09 3.80
N ASP A 319 -66.96 -14.16 4.53
CA ASP A 319 -67.94 -15.12 5.09
C ASP A 319 -67.32 -15.88 6.28
#